data_AF-A0A7L4RIL4-F1
#
_entry.id   AF-A0A7L4RIL4-F1
#
_cell.length_a   1.000
_cell.length_b   1.000
_cell.length_c   1.000
_cell.angle_alpha   90.00
_cell.angle_beta   90.00
_cell.angle_gamma   90.00
#
_symmetry.space_group_name_H-M   'P 1'
#
loop_
_entity.id
_entity.type
_entity.pdbx_description
1 polymer ?
#
loop_
_entity_poly.entity_id
_entity_poly.type
_entity_poly.pdbx_seq_one_letter_code
_entity_poly.pdbx_strand_id
1 'polypeptide(L)'
;MPEYYFDTEVACEGEEYELFIRGESELHPERYKLITIQFQKLDETGNPAGPLQVLKEWELGEEEMIRGFSKLLNPKRAWQFIPVGQNLMFDLGMLKARAEKYGVVYDEWFLFTQLPRIDLKDICLGMNGFKFAGSGLDKFCRKPNDGDKVPAWYLNKEYEKISEYVRREAEEFISLYHKLKHTLPKFRVDNDLYGL
;
A
#
# COMPACT_ATOMS: atom_id res chain seq x y z
N MET A 1 4.87 18.07 -5.00
CA MET A 1 4.32 17.77 -3.65
C MET A 1 4.95 16.45 -3.19
N PRO A 2 5.10 16.19 -1.88
CA PRO A 2 5.82 15.01 -1.43
C PRO A 2 4.94 13.77 -1.56
N GLU A 3 5.20 13.01 -2.62
CA GLU A 3 4.61 11.69 -2.86
C GLU A 3 5.41 10.63 -2.10
N TYR A 4 4.70 9.61 -1.63
CA TYR A 4 5.30 8.48 -0.94
C TYR A 4 4.72 7.20 -1.50
N TYR A 5 5.57 6.29 -1.98
CA TYR A 5 5.18 4.88 -2.04
C TYR A 5 4.66 4.49 -0.65
N PHE A 6 3.52 3.83 -0.59
CA PHE A 6 2.87 3.39 0.65
C PHE A 6 2.13 2.09 0.43
N ASP A 7 2.34 1.16 1.35
CA ASP A 7 1.77 -0.18 1.30
C ASP A 7 1.83 -0.82 2.70
N THR A 8 1.02 -1.85 2.95
CA THR A 8 0.98 -2.56 4.24
C THR A 8 0.88 -4.07 4.07
N GLU A 9 1.52 -4.80 4.99
CA GLU A 9 1.31 -6.25 5.10
C GLU A 9 0.54 -6.60 6.36
N VAL A 10 -0.26 -7.66 6.25
CA VAL A 10 -1.14 -8.15 7.31
C VAL A 10 -0.94 -9.64 7.55
N ALA A 11 -1.12 -10.07 8.79
CA ALA A 11 -1.16 -11.48 9.14
C ALA A 11 -2.26 -11.78 10.16
N CYS A 12 -2.62 -13.06 10.24
CA CYS A 12 -3.52 -13.61 11.22
C CYS A 12 -2.87 -14.84 11.88
N GLU A 13 -3.42 -15.28 13.00
CA GLU A 13 -2.94 -16.41 13.78
C GLU A 13 -4.12 -17.25 14.27
N GLY A 14 -3.85 -18.45 14.78
CA GLY A 14 -4.88 -19.32 15.39
C GLY A 14 -5.94 -19.78 14.39
N GLU A 15 -7.20 -19.77 14.80
CA GLU A 15 -8.34 -20.23 14.00
C GLU A 15 -8.46 -19.48 12.66
N GLU A 16 -8.17 -18.17 12.65
CA GLU A 16 -8.24 -17.40 11.41
C GLU A 16 -7.21 -17.85 10.39
N TYR A 17 -6.00 -18.24 10.83
CA TYR A 17 -4.97 -18.75 9.94
C TYR A 17 -5.36 -20.10 9.32
N GLU A 18 -6.07 -20.95 10.08
CA GLU A 18 -6.62 -22.20 9.54
C GLU A 18 -7.68 -21.95 8.47
N LEU A 19 -8.53 -20.93 8.65
CA LEU A 19 -9.49 -20.49 7.62
C LEU A 19 -8.76 -19.92 6.40
N PHE A 20 -7.68 -19.16 6.62
CA PHE A 20 -6.86 -18.59 5.54
C PHE A 20 -6.27 -19.67 4.64
N ILE A 21 -5.68 -20.73 5.22
CA ILE A 21 -5.12 -21.86 4.45
C ILE A 21 -6.18 -22.55 3.59
N ARG A 22 -7.44 -22.57 4.04
CA ARG A 22 -8.56 -23.17 3.30
C ARG A 22 -9.17 -22.24 2.25
N GLY A 23 -8.72 -20.99 2.18
CA GLY A 23 -9.32 -19.96 1.32
C GLY A 23 -10.70 -19.49 1.81
N GLU A 24 -11.00 -19.69 3.09
CA GLU A 24 -12.27 -19.36 3.74
C GLU A 24 -12.16 -18.11 4.63
N SER A 25 -10.97 -17.52 4.75
CA SER A 25 -10.74 -16.29 5.50
C SER A 25 -10.96 -15.05 4.62
N GLU A 26 -11.55 -14.03 5.23
CA GLU A 26 -11.69 -12.68 4.66
C GLU A 26 -10.72 -11.73 5.37
N LEU A 27 -9.93 -10.98 4.60
CA LEU A 27 -9.01 -9.97 5.13
C LEU A 27 -9.78 -8.85 5.82
N HIS A 28 -9.92 -8.95 7.15
CA HIS A 28 -10.68 -8.03 7.98
C HIS A 28 -9.86 -7.55 9.19
N PRO A 29 -9.90 -6.24 9.56
CA PRO A 29 -9.06 -5.68 10.63
C PRO A 29 -9.38 -6.20 12.04
N GLU A 30 -10.51 -6.88 12.24
CA GLU A 30 -10.80 -7.56 13.50
C GLU A 30 -9.96 -8.83 13.69
N ARG A 31 -9.66 -9.52 12.58
CA ARG A 31 -9.07 -10.87 12.54
C ARG A 31 -7.60 -10.84 12.13
N TYR A 32 -7.22 -9.84 11.34
CA TYR A 32 -5.86 -9.58 10.91
C TYR A 32 -5.24 -8.41 11.69
N LYS A 33 -3.93 -8.48 11.88
CA LYS A 33 -3.11 -7.37 12.38
C LYS A 33 -2.19 -6.84 11.29
N LEU A 34 -1.81 -5.58 11.41
CA LEU A 34 -0.73 -5.02 10.60
C LEU A 34 0.60 -5.56 11.09
N ILE A 35 1.40 -6.10 10.17
CA ILE A 35 2.74 -6.62 10.48
C ILE A 35 3.85 -5.74 9.91
N THR A 36 3.58 -5.01 8.83
CA THR A 36 4.47 -3.97 8.32
C THR A 36 3.70 -2.74 7.86
N ILE A 37 4.35 -1.58 7.97
CA ILE A 37 3.97 -0.36 7.26
C ILE A 37 5.21 0.12 6.51
N GLN A 38 5.14 0.12 5.18
CA GLN A 38 6.26 0.50 4.33
C GLN A 38 5.96 1.80 3.59
N PHE A 39 6.95 2.69 3.53
CA PHE A 39 6.84 3.91 2.76
C PHE A 39 8.18 4.45 2.29
N GLN A 40 8.19 5.09 1.11
CA GLN A 40 9.39 5.68 0.53
C GLN A 40 9.05 6.99 -0.16
N LYS A 41 9.78 8.06 0.19
CA LYS A 41 9.61 9.35 -0.47
C LYS A 41 10.00 9.24 -1.94
N LEU A 42 9.19 9.80 -2.82
CA LEU A 42 9.43 9.85 -4.25
C LEU A 42 9.72 11.29 -4.70
N ASP A 43 10.53 11.43 -5.75
CA ASP A 43 10.74 12.71 -6.42
C ASP A 43 9.63 12.99 -7.45
N GLU A 44 9.71 14.13 -8.11
CA GLU A 44 8.73 14.55 -9.12
C GLU A 44 8.61 13.59 -10.32
N THR A 45 9.66 12.82 -10.58
CA THR A 45 9.74 11.82 -11.66
C THR A 45 9.29 10.42 -11.22
N GLY A 46 8.87 10.26 -9.95
CA GLY A 46 8.47 8.98 -9.37
C GLY A 46 9.64 8.09 -8.95
N ASN A 47 10.87 8.59 -8.91
CA ASN A 47 12.03 7.85 -8.44
C ASN A 47 12.20 7.97 -6.92
N PRO A 48 12.92 7.03 -6.25
CA PRO A 48 13.26 7.14 -4.84
C PRO A 48 14.03 8.44 -4.50
N ALA A 49 13.49 9.21 -3.56
CA ALA A 49 14.11 10.42 -3.01
C ALA A 49 14.62 10.22 -1.57
N GLY A 50 14.83 8.97 -1.18
CA GLY A 50 15.26 8.54 0.15
C GLY A 50 15.18 7.02 0.29
N PRO A 51 15.65 6.44 1.42
CA PRO A 51 15.56 5.00 1.65
C PRO A 51 14.09 4.57 1.87
N LEU A 52 13.81 3.32 1.52
CA LEU A 52 12.57 2.65 1.92
C LEU A 52 12.56 2.52 3.44
N GLN A 53 11.52 3.05 4.08
CA GLN A 53 11.26 2.84 5.50
C GLN A 53 10.27 1.69 5.64
N VAL A 54 10.60 0.72 6.48
CA VAL A 54 9.71 -0.40 6.81
C VAL A 54 9.60 -0.46 8.32
N LEU A 55 8.44 -0.08 8.85
CA LEU A 55 8.10 -0.31 10.24
C LEU A 55 7.63 -1.75 10.35
N LYS A 56 8.10 -2.47 11.38
CA LYS A 56 7.87 -3.90 11.53
C LYS A 56 7.31 -4.20 12.91
N GLU A 57 6.21 -4.95 12.94
CA GLU A 57 5.52 -5.29 14.17
C GLU A 57 6.38 -6.15 15.10
N TRP A 58 7.21 -7.05 14.57
CA TRP A 58 8.09 -7.91 15.38
C TRP A 58 9.30 -7.15 15.99
N GLU A 59 9.52 -5.89 15.61
CA GLU A 59 10.56 -5.02 16.17
C GLU A 59 9.97 -3.98 17.14
N LEU A 60 8.80 -3.42 16.83
CA LEU A 60 8.19 -2.29 17.56
C LEU A 60 6.93 -2.67 18.36
N GLY A 61 6.23 -3.72 17.96
CA GLY A 61 4.81 -3.92 18.27
C GLY A 61 3.88 -3.11 17.35
N GLU A 62 2.66 -3.59 17.15
CA GLU A 62 1.70 -2.98 16.22
C GLU A 62 1.29 -1.57 16.68
N GLU A 63 1.10 -1.36 17.99
CA GLU A 63 0.74 -0.07 18.57
C GLU A 63 1.78 1.01 18.25
N GLU A 64 3.06 0.76 18.56
CA GLU A 64 4.12 1.74 18.35
C GLU A 64 4.38 1.99 16.85
N MET A 65 4.27 0.95 16.03
CA MET A 65 4.31 1.08 14.57
C MET A 65 3.23 2.04 14.05
N ILE A 66 1.97 1.82 14.46
CA ILE A 66 0.84 2.67 14.05
C ILE A 66 1.01 4.09 14.61
N ARG A 67 1.35 4.26 15.89
CA ARG A 67 1.57 5.59 16.50
C ARG A 67 2.70 6.34 15.82
N GLY A 68 3.77 5.63 15.45
CA GLY A 68 4.89 6.18 14.68
C GLY A 68 4.43 6.70 13.32
N PHE A 69 3.78 5.85 12.53
CA PHE A 69 3.29 6.23 11.20
C PHE A 69 2.23 7.34 11.25
N SER A 70 1.35 7.34 12.25
CA SER A 70 0.27 8.33 12.39
C SER A 70 0.77 9.75 12.63
N LYS A 71 2.04 9.93 13.05
CA LYS A 71 2.68 11.26 13.11
C LYS A 71 2.94 11.82 11.70
N LEU A 72 3.15 10.96 10.71
CA LEU A 72 3.37 11.27 9.30
C LEU A 72 2.05 11.51 8.57
N LEU A 73 1.08 10.60 8.73
CA LEU A 73 -0.27 10.72 8.15
C LEU A 73 -1.15 11.68 8.97
N ASN A 74 -0.76 12.96 9.02
CA ASN A 74 -1.40 13.94 9.89
C ASN A 74 -2.58 14.64 9.19
N PRO A 75 -3.82 14.57 9.72
CA PRO A 75 -5.00 15.19 9.10
C PRO A 75 -4.89 16.70 8.90
N LYS A 76 -4.19 17.40 9.79
CA LYS A 76 -3.97 18.85 9.70
C LYS A 76 -2.94 19.24 8.64
N ARG A 77 -2.24 18.25 8.08
CA ARG A 77 -1.13 18.41 7.11
C ARG A 77 -1.25 17.38 5.99
N ALA A 78 -2.47 17.15 5.50
CA ALA A 78 -2.82 16.14 4.51
C ALA A 78 -1.91 16.11 3.26
N TRP A 79 -1.43 17.27 2.83
CA TRP A 79 -0.56 17.42 1.66
C TRP A 79 0.94 17.15 1.92
N GLN A 80 1.33 16.85 3.17
CA GLN A 80 2.71 16.51 3.52
C GLN A 80 3.03 15.02 3.34
N PHE A 81 2.01 14.18 3.16
CA PHE A 81 2.15 12.76 2.85
C PHE A 81 1.07 12.37 1.84
N ILE A 82 1.43 12.31 0.57
CA ILE A 82 0.53 11.84 -0.50
C ILE A 82 0.85 10.36 -0.75
N PRO A 83 0.05 9.41 -0.25
CA PRO A 83 0.26 8.00 -0.53
C PRO A 83 0.06 7.69 -2.01
N VAL A 84 1.00 6.91 -2.53
CA VAL A 84 1.02 6.32 -3.86
C VAL A 84 1.14 4.82 -3.67
N GLY A 85 0.14 4.06 -4.09
CA GLY A 85 0.10 2.62 -3.82
C GLY A 85 -0.90 1.91 -4.73
N GLN A 86 -1.13 0.64 -4.45
CA GLN A 86 -2.08 -0.19 -5.17
C GLN A 86 -3.22 -0.59 -4.25
N ASN A 87 -4.47 -0.25 -4.61
CA ASN A 87 -5.65 -0.56 -3.80
C ASN A 87 -5.57 0.09 -2.40
N LEU A 88 -5.10 1.34 -2.35
CA LEU A 88 -4.81 2.12 -1.14
C LEU A 88 -5.95 2.17 -0.12
N MET A 89 -7.19 2.03 -0.59
CA MET A 89 -8.36 2.01 0.29
C MET A 89 -8.35 0.81 1.24
N PHE A 90 -7.78 -0.32 0.82
CA PHE A 90 -7.58 -1.47 1.70
C PHE A 90 -6.57 -1.13 2.80
N ASP A 91 -5.37 -0.64 2.44
CA ASP A 91 -4.31 -0.32 3.40
C ASP A 91 -4.73 0.76 4.39
N LEU A 92 -5.34 1.84 3.89
CA LEU A 92 -5.82 2.94 4.73
C LEU A 92 -7.00 2.50 5.61
N GLY A 93 -7.87 1.62 5.10
CA GLY A 93 -8.98 1.04 5.87
C GLY A 93 -8.48 0.13 7.00
N MET A 94 -7.53 -0.75 6.70
CA MET A 94 -6.85 -1.58 7.70
C MET A 94 -6.15 -0.71 8.75
N LEU A 95 -5.37 0.29 8.32
CA LEU A 95 -4.72 1.24 9.22
C LEU A 95 -5.72 1.94 10.13
N LYS A 96 -6.81 2.50 9.59
CA LYS A 96 -7.85 3.18 10.38
C LYS A 96 -8.38 2.26 11.48
N ALA A 97 -8.87 1.08 11.10
CA ALA A 97 -9.54 0.18 12.02
C ALA A 97 -8.58 -0.39 13.09
N ARG A 98 -7.32 -0.68 12.71
CA ARG A 98 -6.30 -1.11 13.69
C ARG A 98 -5.85 0.03 14.60
N ALA A 99 -5.74 1.26 14.07
CA ALA A 99 -5.35 2.44 14.84
C ALA A 99 -6.34 2.80 15.94
N GLU A 100 -7.64 2.61 15.70
CA GLU A 100 -8.69 2.84 16.70
C GLU A 100 -8.52 1.97 17.95
N LYS A 101 -8.03 0.74 17.81
CA LYS A 101 -7.72 -0.16 18.95
C LYS A 101 -6.66 0.42 19.90
N TYR A 102 -5.83 1.33 19.40
CA TYR A 102 -4.78 2.02 20.14
C TYR A 102 -5.12 3.50 20.41
N GLY A 103 -6.38 3.89 20.26
CA GLY A 103 -6.84 5.26 20.54
C GLY A 103 -6.33 6.31 19.54
N VAL A 104 -5.86 5.88 18.36
CA VAL A 104 -5.56 6.78 17.24
C VAL A 104 -6.74 6.77 16.29
N VAL A 105 -7.49 7.88 16.25
CA VAL A 105 -8.72 7.98 15.47
C VAL A 105 -8.48 8.81 14.22
N TYR A 106 -8.80 8.24 13.07
CA TYR A 106 -8.87 8.96 11.81
C TYR A 106 -10.33 9.26 11.47
N ASP A 107 -10.60 10.54 11.23
CA ASP A 107 -11.88 10.98 10.70
C ASP A 107 -12.13 10.38 9.31
N GLU A 108 -13.34 9.86 9.08
CA GLU A 108 -13.72 9.23 7.81
C GLU A 108 -13.70 10.23 6.66
N TRP A 109 -14.20 11.45 6.89
CA TRP A 109 -14.16 12.51 5.90
C TRP A 109 -12.73 12.84 5.51
N PHE A 110 -11.80 12.87 6.48
CA PHE A 110 -10.38 13.04 6.19
C PHE A 110 -9.86 11.94 5.24
N LEU A 111 -10.00 10.66 5.59
CA LEU A 111 -9.42 9.56 4.80
C LEU A 111 -10.07 9.43 3.41
N PHE A 112 -11.40 9.56 3.32
CA PHE A 112 -12.11 9.33 2.07
C PHE A 112 -12.10 10.53 1.14
N THR A 113 -12.04 11.76 1.68
CA THR A 113 -12.25 12.99 0.89
C THR A 113 -11.10 13.99 0.92
N GLN A 114 -10.40 14.15 2.04
CA GLN A 114 -9.40 15.22 2.18
C GLN A 114 -7.97 14.76 1.96
N LEU A 115 -7.67 13.48 2.21
CA LEU A 115 -6.36 12.89 1.98
C LEU A 115 -6.12 12.72 0.47
N PRO A 116 -5.24 13.52 -0.15
CA PRO A 116 -4.85 13.29 -1.55
C PRO A 116 -4.15 11.94 -1.66
N ARG A 117 -4.45 11.18 -2.70
CA ARG A 117 -3.85 9.86 -2.94
C ARG A 117 -3.75 9.55 -4.42
N ILE A 118 -2.79 8.70 -4.78
CA ILE A 118 -2.61 8.19 -6.14
C ILE A 118 -2.71 6.67 -6.07
N ASP A 119 -3.88 6.15 -6.44
CA ASP A 119 -4.13 4.70 -6.44
C ASP A 119 -3.93 4.13 -7.84
N LEU A 120 -2.95 3.24 -8.00
CA LEU A 120 -2.65 2.61 -9.27
C LEU A 120 -3.69 1.58 -9.70
N LYS A 121 -4.62 1.18 -8.82
CA LYS A 121 -5.65 0.18 -9.14
C LYS A 121 -6.49 0.62 -10.33
N ASP A 122 -6.92 1.89 -10.33
CA ASP A 122 -7.74 2.45 -11.41
C ASP A 122 -6.92 2.65 -12.69
N ILE A 123 -5.63 2.95 -12.57
CA ILE A 123 -4.71 3.08 -13.71
C ILE A 123 -4.51 1.71 -14.36
N CYS A 124 -4.22 0.67 -13.57
CA CYS A 124 -4.11 -0.72 -14.03
C CYS A 124 -5.43 -1.20 -14.67
N LEU A 125 -6.58 -0.85 -14.10
CA LEU A 125 -7.89 -1.13 -14.69
C LEU A 125 -8.03 -0.46 -16.07
N GLY A 126 -7.66 0.81 -16.20
CA GLY A 126 -7.67 1.54 -17.47
C GLY A 126 -6.73 0.92 -18.51
N MET A 127 -5.49 0.58 -18.11
CA MET A 127 -4.53 -0.12 -18.95
C MET A 127 -5.02 -1.52 -19.37
N ASN A 128 -5.88 -2.15 -18.58
CA ASN A 128 -6.52 -3.43 -18.90
C ASN A 128 -7.82 -3.27 -19.71
N GLY A 129 -8.05 -2.12 -20.34
CA GLY A 129 -9.27 -1.85 -21.11
C GLY A 129 -10.54 -1.92 -20.24
N PHE A 130 -10.44 -1.48 -18.99
CA PHE A 130 -11.50 -1.48 -17.98
C PHE A 130 -12.07 -2.86 -17.64
N LYS A 131 -11.28 -3.92 -17.82
CA LYS A 131 -11.64 -5.27 -17.36
C LYS A 131 -11.06 -5.51 -15.97
N PHE A 132 -11.91 -5.89 -15.01
CA PHE A 132 -11.45 -6.22 -13.65
C PHE A 132 -10.56 -7.46 -13.63
N ALA A 133 -10.95 -8.52 -14.35
CA ALA A 133 -10.12 -9.72 -14.48
C ALA A 133 -8.80 -9.39 -15.19
N GLY A 134 -7.67 -9.65 -14.52
CA GLY A 134 -6.34 -9.35 -15.03
C GLY A 134 -5.86 -7.91 -14.80
N SER A 135 -6.56 -7.11 -13.99
CA SER A 135 -6.12 -5.74 -13.62
C SER A 135 -5.18 -5.70 -12.40
N GLY A 136 -4.77 -6.87 -11.89
CA GLY A 136 -3.83 -6.97 -10.78
C GLY A 136 -2.44 -6.40 -11.13
N LEU A 137 -1.78 -5.84 -10.14
CA LEU A 137 -0.46 -5.20 -10.30
C LEU A 137 0.60 -6.18 -10.84
N ASP A 138 0.48 -7.46 -10.50
CA ASP A 138 1.32 -8.58 -11.00
C ASP A 138 1.27 -8.75 -12.52
N LYS A 139 0.25 -8.21 -13.20
CA LYS A 139 0.14 -8.23 -14.66
C LYS A 139 0.92 -7.09 -15.33
N PHE A 140 1.29 -6.06 -14.57
CA PHE A 140 1.93 -4.85 -15.08
C PHE A 140 3.38 -4.65 -14.58
N CYS A 141 3.79 -5.38 -13.55
CA CYS A 141 5.16 -5.41 -13.04
C CYS A 141 5.56 -6.84 -12.66
N ARG A 142 6.83 -7.06 -12.30
CA ARG A 142 7.32 -8.39 -11.88
C ARG A 142 7.18 -8.59 -10.37
N LYS A 143 6.09 -8.06 -9.77
CA LYS A 143 5.79 -8.24 -8.34
C LYS A 143 5.82 -9.73 -8.00
N PRO A 144 6.40 -10.14 -6.86
CA PRO A 144 6.38 -11.54 -6.45
C PRO A 144 4.94 -12.03 -6.22
N ASN A 145 4.58 -13.20 -6.75
CA ASN A 145 3.28 -13.84 -6.52
C ASN A 145 3.21 -14.56 -5.16
N ASP A 146 3.86 -14.00 -4.14
CA ASP A 146 4.08 -14.64 -2.84
C ASP A 146 3.37 -13.91 -1.69
N GLY A 147 2.49 -12.93 -1.98
CA GLY A 147 1.77 -12.19 -0.94
C GLY A 147 0.86 -13.07 -0.08
N ASP A 148 0.33 -14.15 -0.67
CA ASP A 148 -0.42 -15.20 0.03
C ASP A 148 0.45 -16.01 1.01
N LYS A 149 1.79 -15.95 0.89
CA LYS A 149 2.72 -16.63 1.81
C LYS A 149 3.04 -15.79 3.03
N VAL A 150 2.73 -14.50 3.03
CA VAL A 150 3.09 -13.57 4.12
C VAL A 150 2.54 -14.04 5.48
N PRO A 151 1.26 -14.45 5.64
CA PRO A 151 0.75 -14.97 6.91
C PRO A 151 1.52 -16.21 7.39
N ALA A 152 1.89 -17.11 6.48
CA ALA A 152 2.65 -18.32 6.80
C ALA A 152 4.09 -18.00 7.25
N TRP A 153 4.77 -17.11 6.53
CA TRP A 153 6.10 -16.63 6.93
C TRP A 153 6.06 -15.94 8.29
N TYR A 154 5.02 -15.16 8.56
CA TYR A 154 4.85 -14.47 9.83
C TYR A 154 4.70 -15.46 10.99
N LEU A 155 3.81 -16.45 10.85
CA LEU A 155 3.59 -17.50 11.86
C LEU A 155 4.86 -18.32 12.14
N ASN A 156 5.61 -18.64 11.08
CA ASN A 156 6.88 -19.36 11.16
C ASN A 156 8.07 -18.47 11.59
N LYS A 157 7.84 -17.18 11.85
CA LYS A 157 8.86 -16.18 12.21
C LYS A 157 9.96 -16.02 11.15
N GLU A 158 9.63 -16.28 9.89
CA GLU A 158 10.50 -16.11 8.73
C GLU A 158 10.53 -14.64 8.27
N TYR A 159 10.76 -13.72 9.21
CA TYR A 159 10.63 -12.27 9.01
C TYR A 159 11.56 -11.69 7.93
N GLU A 160 12.68 -12.37 7.67
CA GLU A 160 13.60 -11.99 6.59
C GLU A 160 12.93 -12.16 5.21
N LYS A 161 12.12 -13.21 5.03
CA LYS A 161 11.38 -13.42 3.78
C LYS A 161 10.34 -12.32 3.56
N ILE A 162 9.67 -11.89 4.62
CA ILE A 162 8.71 -10.78 4.58
C ILE A 162 9.43 -9.47 4.22
N SER A 163 10.58 -9.20 4.85
CA SER A 163 11.37 -8.00 4.59
C SER A 163 11.86 -7.95 3.13
N GLU A 164 12.34 -9.07 2.60
CA GLU A 164 12.77 -9.18 1.20
C GLU A 164 11.60 -9.07 0.22
N TYR A 165 10.45 -9.66 0.55
CA TYR A 165 9.22 -9.51 -0.23
C TYR A 165 8.79 -8.04 -0.34
N VAL A 166 8.65 -7.34 0.79
CA VAL A 166 8.27 -5.93 0.85
C VAL A 166 9.25 -5.07 0.05
N ARG A 167 10.56 -5.32 0.16
CA ARG A 167 11.59 -4.58 -0.59
C ARG A 167 11.42 -4.78 -2.11
N ARG A 168 11.27 -6.03 -2.55
CA ARG A 168 11.12 -6.35 -3.98
C ARG A 168 9.82 -5.81 -4.55
N GLU A 169 8.73 -5.87 -3.79
CA GLU A 169 7.47 -5.26 -4.19
C GLU A 169 7.60 -3.75 -4.36
N ALA A 170 8.19 -3.05 -3.39
CA ALA A 170 8.42 -1.62 -3.46
C ALA A 170 9.22 -1.24 -4.72
N GLU A 171 10.28 -1.98 -5.03
CA GLU A 171 11.11 -1.76 -6.23
C GLU A 171 10.33 -1.90 -7.53
N GLU A 172 9.53 -2.96 -7.65
CA GLU A 172 8.71 -3.21 -8.84
C GLU A 172 7.58 -2.18 -8.99
N PHE A 173 6.92 -1.82 -7.88
CA PHE A 173 5.91 -0.78 -7.85
C PHE A 173 6.48 0.57 -8.30
N ILE A 174 7.60 1.00 -7.69
CA ILE A 174 8.22 2.29 -7.99
C ILE A 174 8.71 2.33 -9.44
N SER A 175 9.26 1.23 -9.96
CA SER A 175 9.64 1.09 -11.37
C SER A 175 8.46 1.29 -12.32
N LEU A 176 7.30 0.72 -12.00
CA LEU A 176 6.07 0.95 -12.77
C LEU A 176 5.60 2.39 -12.64
N TYR A 177 5.55 2.93 -11.42
CA TYR A 177 5.08 4.29 -11.17
C TYR A 177 5.92 5.34 -11.89
N HIS A 178 7.24 5.21 -11.85
CA HIS A 178 8.17 6.01 -12.62
C HIS A 178 7.80 6.00 -14.12
N LYS A 179 7.62 4.81 -14.72
CA LYS A 179 7.23 4.71 -16.14
C LYS A 179 5.90 5.42 -16.40
N LEU A 180 4.89 5.21 -15.55
CA LEU A 180 3.57 5.83 -15.68
C LEU A 180 3.65 7.35 -15.63
N LYS A 181 4.48 7.93 -14.75
CA LYS A 181 4.72 9.37 -14.68
C LYS A 181 5.24 9.97 -15.98
N HIS A 182 6.00 9.21 -16.77
CA HIS A 182 6.52 9.65 -18.06
C HIS A 182 5.58 9.36 -19.23
N THR A 183 4.74 8.34 -19.14
CA THR A 183 3.88 7.89 -20.24
C THR A 183 2.47 8.46 -20.18
N LEU A 184 1.83 8.51 -19.00
CA LEU A 184 0.45 8.99 -18.87
C LEU A 184 0.25 10.44 -19.31
N PRO A 185 1.17 11.40 -19.04
CA PRO A 185 1.01 12.75 -19.56
C PRO A 185 0.97 12.81 -21.09
N LYS A 186 1.66 11.90 -21.79
CA LYS A 186 1.63 11.83 -23.26
C LYS A 186 0.26 11.43 -23.76
N PHE A 187 -0.44 10.54 -23.06
CA PHE A 187 -1.82 10.19 -23.39
C PHE A 187 -2.74 11.42 -23.42
N ARG A 188 -2.55 12.37 -22.49
CA ARG A 188 -3.29 13.65 -22.51
C ARG A 188 -2.95 14.47 -23.75
N VAL A 189 -1.67 14.59 -24.10
CA VAL A 189 -1.22 15.38 -25.26
C VAL A 189 -1.71 14.77 -26.57
N ASP A 190 -1.58 13.45 -26.72
CA ASP A 190 -1.96 12.70 -27.92
C ASP A 190 -3.48 12.69 -28.14
N ASN A 191 -4.25 12.86 -27.08
CA ASN A 191 -5.72 12.87 -27.09
C ASN A 191 -6.28 14.24 -26.66
N ASP A 192 -5.53 15.32 -26.87
CA ASP A 192 -6.05 16.66 -26.60
C ASP A 192 -7.17 16.98 -27.60
N LEU A 193 -8.40 16.70 -27.19
CA LEU A 193 -9.61 16.87 -27.98
C LEU A 193 -9.97 18.34 -28.21
N TYR A 194 -9.27 19.28 -27.56
CA TYR A 194 -9.63 20.70 -27.58
C TYR A 194 -8.58 21.64 -28.19
N GLY A 195 -7.40 21.15 -28.59
CA GLY A 195 -6.44 21.93 -29.39
C GLY A 195 -6.20 23.36 -28.87
N LEU A 196 -5.90 23.50 -27.57
CA LEU A 196 -5.46 24.76 -26.96
C LEU A 196 -3.95 24.78 -26.77
#